data_AF-A0A258KGJ3-F1
#
_entry.id   AF-A0A258KGJ3-F1
#
_cell.length_a   1.000
_cell.length_b   1.000
_cell.length_c   1.000
_cell.angle_alpha   90.00
_cell.angle_beta   90.00
_cell.angle_gamma   90.00
#
_symmetry.space_group_name_H-M   'P 1'
#
loop_
_entity.id
_entity.type
_entity.pdbx_description
1 polymer ?
#
loop_
_entity_poly.entity_id
_entity_poly.type
_entity_poly.pdbx_seq_one_letter_code
_entity_poly.pdbx_strand_id
1 'polypeptide(L)'
;IHFSDQRITGILSLFNHVNPAVSNFGKQTPPSDIGVDSFEFWCPKRRPDGQNIAFKISDNINCFKVENLINGMERPTNQPNAWVSDYSDPTPTLSLKWDQPQKIKTIHLSFDTDFDHPMESVLMGHPERDMPFCVREFEIFDENGKLLHQENENYQTNKRIQFSTPITTNRLIIKLMHPSKAVPASLFGVRCYEN
;
A
#
# COMPACT_ATOMS: atom_id res chain seq x y z
N ILE A 1 -4.82 -25.04 -8.99
CA ILE A 1 -4.85 -23.57 -9.04
C ILE A 1 -3.41 -23.11 -8.97
N HIS A 2 -2.96 -22.27 -9.90
CA HIS A 2 -1.61 -21.69 -9.87
C HIS A 2 -1.65 -20.37 -9.10
N PHE A 3 -0.56 -20.04 -8.42
CA PHE A 3 -0.41 -18.85 -7.61
C PHE A 3 0.76 -18.00 -8.10
N SER A 4 0.69 -16.70 -7.84
CA SER A 4 1.71 -15.72 -8.19
C SER A 4 2.52 -15.34 -6.97
N ASP A 5 3.84 -15.23 -7.14
CA ASP A 5 4.73 -14.65 -6.15
C ASP A 5 4.65 -13.12 -6.13
N GLN A 6 4.07 -12.50 -7.16
CA GLN A 6 3.85 -11.06 -7.20
C GLN A 6 2.76 -10.64 -6.20
N ARG A 7 3.05 -9.59 -5.43
CA ARG A 7 2.10 -8.98 -4.50
C ARG A 7 1.89 -7.52 -4.85
N ILE A 8 0.64 -7.08 -4.74
CA ILE A 8 0.20 -5.71 -5.01
C ILE A 8 -0.64 -5.28 -3.81
N THR A 9 -0.35 -4.11 -3.25
CA THR A 9 -1.16 -3.53 -2.17
C THR A 9 -2.63 -3.42 -2.60
N GLY A 10 -3.55 -3.69 -1.69
CA GLY A 10 -4.98 -3.74 -1.92
C GLY A 10 -5.47 -4.91 -2.79
N ILE A 11 -4.62 -5.88 -3.14
CA ILE A 11 -5.01 -7.09 -3.87
C ILE A 11 -4.77 -8.34 -3.04
N LEU A 12 -5.86 -8.99 -2.67
CA LEU A 12 -5.86 -10.21 -1.87
C LEU A 12 -6.82 -11.25 -2.46
N SER A 13 -6.36 -12.50 -2.53
CA SER A 13 -7.19 -13.64 -2.93
C SER A 13 -7.93 -14.22 -1.73
N LEU A 14 -9.25 -14.39 -1.86
CA LEU A 14 -10.12 -14.98 -0.86
C LEU A 14 -10.66 -16.32 -1.35
N PHE A 15 -10.83 -17.27 -0.43
CA PHE A 15 -11.30 -18.61 -0.74
C PHE A 15 -12.45 -18.99 0.21
N ASN A 16 -13.54 -19.46 -0.35
CA ASN A 16 -14.51 -20.23 0.41
C ASN A 16 -13.91 -21.62 0.69
N HIS A 17 -13.59 -21.89 1.95
CA HIS A 17 -13.01 -23.17 2.37
C HIS A 17 -13.40 -23.50 3.81
N VAL A 18 -13.29 -24.77 4.16
CA VAL A 18 -13.43 -25.23 5.54
C VAL A 18 -12.25 -24.70 6.35
N ASN A 19 -12.54 -23.88 7.35
CA ASN A 19 -11.56 -23.36 8.30
C ASN A 19 -12.09 -23.54 9.72
N PRO A 20 -11.78 -24.64 10.41
CA PRO A 20 -12.31 -24.92 11.75
C PRO A 20 -12.03 -23.83 12.79
N ALA A 21 -11.05 -22.96 12.56
CA ALA A 21 -10.74 -21.84 13.46
C ALA A 21 -11.67 -20.62 13.29
N VAL A 22 -12.46 -20.55 12.20
CA VAL A 22 -13.33 -19.41 11.86
C VAL A 22 -14.72 -19.86 11.40
N SER A 23 -14.79 -20.79 10.46
CA SER A 23 -16.02 -21.42 9.97
C SER A 23 -15.79 -22.88 9.59
N ASN A 24 -16.43 -23.78 10.33
CA ASN A 24 -16.32 -25.22 10.13
C ASN A 24 -16.68 -25.69 8.71
N PHE A 25 -17.46 -24.91 7.96
CA PHE A 25 -17.98 -25.33 6.65
C PHE A 25 -17.94 -24.23 5.57
N GLY A 26 -17.25 -23.11 5.81
CA GLY A 26 -17.20 -21.98 4.86
C GLY A 26 -18.53 -21.22 4.71
N LYS A 27 -19.54 -21.54 5.53
CA LYS A 27 -20.85 -20.90 5.54
C LYS A 27 -21.47 -20.99 6.93
N GLN A 28 -22.22 -19.97 7.31
CA GLN A 28 -23.09 -20.00 8.49
C GLN A 28 -24.54 -20.12 8.05
N THR A 29 -25.23 -21.11 8.60
CA THR A 29 -26.66 -21.32 8.41
C THR A 29 -27.34 -21.15 9.77
N PRO A 30 -27.91 -19.96 10.06
CA PRO A 30 -28.59 -19.73 11.33
C PRO A 30 -29.86 -20.58 11.45
N PRO A 31 -30.34 -20.85 12.69
CA PRO A 31 -31.68 -21.37 12.91
C PRO A 31 -32.76 -20.53 12.23
N SER A 32 -33.88 -21.14 11.87
CA SER A 32 -35.04 -20.41 11.33
C SER A 32 -35.59 -19.40 12.34
N ASP A 33 -36.17 -18.31 11.83
CA ASP A 33 -36.93 -17.32 12.63
C ASP A 33 -36.11 -16.49 13.63
N ILE A 34 -34.80 -16.35 13.41
CA ILE A 34 -33.95 -15.41 14.18
C ILE A 34 -33.66 -14.11 13.43
N GLY A 35 -34.24 -13.92 12.23
CA GLY A 35 -34.06 -12.71 11.41
C GLY A 35 -32.66 -12.56 10.80
N VAL A 36 -31.90 -13.66 10.65
CA VAL A 36 -30.56 -13.65 10.04
C VAL A 36 -30.56 -14.61 8.85
N ASP A 37 -30.08 -14.15 7.70
CA ASP A 37 -29.91 -14.99 6.52
C ASP A 37 -28.63 -15.83 6.58
N SER A 38 -28.59 -16.91 5.80
CA SER A 38 -27.36 -17.68 5.64
C SER A 38 -26.32 -16.91 4.82
N PHE A 39 -25.06 -16.96 5.23
CA PHE A 39 -23.98 -16.25 4.53
C PHE A 39 -22.68 -17.06 4.49
N GLU A 40 -21.86 -16.82 3.46
CA GLU A 40 -20.59 -17.49 3.24
C GLU A 40 -19.41 -16.75 3.86
N PHE A 41 -18.37 -17.50 4.22
CA PHE A 41 -17.09 -16.94 4.61
C PHE A 41 -16.10 -17.08 3.44
N TRP A 42 -15.52 -15.95 3.06
CA TRP A 42 -14.47 -15.86 2.06
C TRP A 42 -13.23 -15.31 2.74
N CYS A 43 -12.29 -16.20 3.09
CA CYS A 43 -11.12 -15.82 3.89
C CYS A 43 -9.85 -15.94 3.06
N PRO A 44 -8.86 -15.06 3.29
CA PRO A 44 -7.54 -15.24 2.70
C PRO A 44 -6.84 -16.43 3.36
N LYS A 45 -5.85 -16.98 2.67
CA LYS A 45 -4.86 -17.83 3.31
C LYS A 45 -3.83 -16.98 4.04
N ARG A 46 -3.31 -17.49 5.15
CA ARG A 46 -2.22 -16.83 5.90
C ARG A 46 -0.90 -17.00 5.18
N ARG A 47 0.03 -16.06 5.36
CA ARG A 47 1.37 -16.17 4.77
C ARG A 47 2.15 -17.30 5.45
N PRO A 48 3.00 -18.05 4.72
CA PRO A 48 3.43 -17.80 3.33
C PRO A 48 2.43 -18.24 2.24
N ASP A 49 1.42 -19.05 2.56
CA ASP A 49 0.47 -19.63 1.59
C ASP A 49 -0.59 -18.63 1.05
N GLY A 50 -0.64 -17.43 1.61
CA GLY A 50 -1.48 -16.29 1.20
C GLY A 50 -1.01 -15.61 -0.09
N GLN A 51 -0.79 -16.40 -1.15
CA GLN A 51 -0.42 -15.91 -2.48
C GLN A 51 -1.67 -15.53 -3.29
N ASN A 52 -1.47 -14.62 -4.25
CA ASN A 52 -2.53 -14.27 -5.18
C ASN A 52 -2.72 -15.34 -6.26
N ILE A 53 -3.93 -15.51 -6.77
CA ILE A 53 -4.19 -16.40 -7.92
C ILE A 53 -3.40 -15.88 -9.12
N ALA A 54 -2.70 -16.75 -9.83
CA ALA A 54 -1.98 -16.39 -11.04
C ALA A 54 -2.95 -16.35 -12.23
N PHE A 55 -3.26 -15.15 -12.69
CA PHE A 55 -4.01 -14.91 -13.92
C PHE A 55 -3.61 -13.58 -14.55
N LYS A 56 -4.00 -13.39 -15.81
CA LYS A 56 -3.81 -12.14 -16.53
C LYS A 56 -5.18 -11.55 -16.84
N ILE A 57 -5.35 -10.26 -16.55
CA ILE A 57 -6.50 -9.48 -16.99
C ILE A 57 -6.09 -8.74 -18.26
N SER A 58 -6.94 -8.75 -19.28
CA SER A 58 -6.71 -8.02 -20.53
C SER A 58 -6.95 -6.51 -20.38
N ASP A 59 -7.87 -6.13 -19.48
CA ASP A 59 -8.21 -4.74 -19.18
C ASP A 59 -7.48 -4.23 -17.92
N ASN A 60 -7.23 -2.92 -17.88
CA ASN A 60 -6.51 -2.30 -16.78
C ASN A 60 -7.35 -2.24 -15.49
N ILE A 61 -6.71 -2.54 -14.37
CA ILE A 61 -7.26 -2.29 -13.03
C ILE A 61 -7.10 -0.80 -12.72
N ASN A 62 -8.17 -0.02 -12.88
CA ASN A 62 -8.15 1.44 -12.82
C ASN A 62 -8.27 2.04 -11.39
N CYS A 63 -7.92 1.29 -10.34
CA CYS A 63 -8.03 1.77 -8.95
C CYS A 63 -6.72 2.28 -8.32
N PHE A 64 -5.58 2.19 -9.03
CA PHE A 64 -4.24 2.53 -8.51
C PHE A 64 -3.66 3.85 -9.06
N LYS A 65 -4.47 4.91 -9.10
CA LYS A 65 -4.11 6.15 -9.80
C LYS A 65 -3.45 7.18 -8.88
N VAL A 66 -2.75 8.15 -9.49
CA VAL A 66 -2.04 9.22 -8.77
C VAL A 66 -2.98 10.13 -7.97
N GLU A 67 -4.24 10.24 -8.35
CA GLU A 67 -5.22 11.06 -7.63
C GLU A 67 -5.51 10.53 -6.23
N ASN A 68 -5.26 9.23 -5.97
CA ASN A 68 -5.39 8.65 -4.64
C ASN A 68 -4.45 9.30 -3.62
N LEU A 69 -3.32 9.87 -4.07
CA LEU A 69 -2.30 10.45 -3.19
C LEU A 69 -2.72 11.78 -2.55
N ILE A 70 -3.71 12.47 -3.14
CA ILE A 70 -4.07 13.85 -2.79
C ILE A 70 -5.55 13.99 -2.39
N ASN A 71 -6.27 12.88 -2.27
CA ASN A 71 -7.69 12.89 -1.95
C ASN A 71 -8.01 13.03 -0.43
N GLY A 72 -6.98 13.10 0.40
CA GLY A 72 -7.09 13.24 1.87
C GLY A 72 -7.21 11.91 2.63
N MET A 73 -7.27 10.77 1.93
CA MET A 73 -7.28 9.43 2.50
C MET A 73 -5.88 8.82 2.39
N GLU A 74 -5.42 8.14 3.44
CA GLU A 74 -4.04 7.63 3.53
C GLU A 74 -3.97 6.14 3.88
N ARG A 75 -5.07 5.43 3.61
CA ARG A 75 -5.26 4.01 3.92
C ARG A 75 -6.36 3.43 3.04
N PRO A 76 -6.44 2.11 2.90
CA PRO A 76 -7.58 1.48 2.23
C PRO A 76 -8.89 1.85 2.93
N THR A 77 -9.94 2.04 2.14
CA THR A 77 -11.30 2.26 2.65
C THR A 77 -12.32 1.41 1.89
N ASN A 78 -13.11 2.01 0.99
CA ASN A 78 -13.98 1.28 0.07
C ASN A 78 -13.25 0.85 -1.23
N GLN A 79 -12.00 1.24 -1.37
CA GLN A 79 -11.08 0.90 -2.45
C GLN A 79 -9.65 0.83 -1.88
N PRO A 80 -8.67 0.28 -2.63
CA PRO A 80 -7.27 0.23 -2.18
C PRO A 80 -6.71 1.58 -1.75
N ASN A 81 -7.07 2.69 -2.42
CA ASN A 81 -6.60 4.04 -2.11
C ASN A 81 -5.05 4.17 -2.12
N ALA A 82 -4.41 3.50 -3.06
CA ALA A 82 -2.98 3.60 -3.28
C ALA A 82 -2.71 4.05 -4.72
N TRP A 83 -1.62 4.76 -4.95
CA TRP A 83 -0.93 4.72 -6.23
C TRP A 83 0.04 3.53 -6.21
N VAL A 84 0.11 2.79 -7.30
CA VAL A 84 1.03 1.65 -7.47
C VAL A 84 1.78 1.81 -8.78
N SER A 85 3.10 1.65 -8.71
CA SER A 85 3.96 1.75 -9.88
C SER A 85 3.88 0.51 -10.78
N ASP A 86 4.37 0.63 -12.00
CA ASP A 86 4.70 -0.54 -12.81
C ASP A 86 5.84 -1.34 -12.13
N TYR A 87 5.84 -2.67 -12.29
CA TYR A 87 6.88 -3.56 -11.77
C TYR A 87 8.22 -3.43 -12.52
N SER A 88 8.14 -3.01 -13.78
CA SER A 88 9.28 -2.89 -14.68
C SER A 88 9.94 -1.51 -14.67
N ASP A 89 9.31 -0.53 -14.01
CA ASP A 89 9.90 0.80 -13.83
C ASP A 89 11.02 0.72 -12.78
N PRO A 90 12.30 0.88 -13.16
CA PRO A 90 13.40 0.77 -12.21
C PRO A 90 13.45 1.94 -11.21
N THR A 91 12.73 3.04 -11.47
CA THR A 91 12.74 4.22 -10.60
C THR A 91 11.38 4.93 -10.63
N PRO A 92 10.34 4.32 -10.01
CA PRO A 92 9.02 4.92 -9.92
C PRO A 92 9.06 6.35 -9.39
N THR A 93 8.60 7.28 -10.21
CA THR A 93 8.74 8.72 -9.94
C THR A 93 7.38 9.43 -9.93
N LEU A 94 7.10 10.12 -8.84
CA LEU A 94 5.95 11.01 -8.68
C LEU A 94 6.40 12.47 -8.80
N SER A 95 5.57 13.29 -9.43
CA SER A 95 5.83 14.71 -9.62
C SER A 95 4.64 15.53 -9.13
N LEU A 96 4.80 16.22 -8.01
CA LEU A 96 3.85 17.20 -7.52
C LEU A 96 4.22 18.56 -8.11
N LYS A 97 3.25 19.26 -8.69
CA LYS A 97 3.46 20.56 -9.35
C LYS A 97 2.42 21.56 -8.85
N TRP A 98 2.89 22.77 -8.57
CA TRP A 98 2.06 23.93 -8.27
C TRP A 98 2.24 25.00 -9.35
N ASP A 99 1.22 25.84 -9.56
CA ASP A 99 1.31 26.94 -10.52
C ASP A 99 2.26 28.04 -10.06
N GLN A 100 2.39 28.21 -8.74
CA GLN A 100 3.30 29.16 -8.10
C GLN A 100 4.18 28.45 -7.08
N PRO A 101 5.43 28.91 -6.86
CA PRO A 101 6.29 28.35 -5.82
C PRO A 101 5.60 28.36 -4.46
N GLN A 102 5.62 27.21 -3.78
CA GLN A 102 5.08 27.02 -2.45
C GLN A 102 6.21 26.96 -1.44
N LYS A 103 5.95 27.53 -0.26
CA LYS A 103 6.84 27.39 0.89
C LYS A 103 6.47 26.14 1.67
N ILE A 104 7.41 25.20 1.80
CA ILE A 104 7.18 23.88 2.40
C ILE A 104 8.18 23.67 3.53
N LYS A 105 7.69 23.40 4.73
CA LYS A 105 8.47 23.07 5.93
C LYS A 105 8.42 21.58 6.24
N THR A 106 7.28 20.96 5.97
CA THR A 106 7.00 19.57 6.33
C THR A 106 6.39 18.84 5.14
N ILE A 107 6.89 17.63 4.84
CA ILE A 107 6.27 16.68 3.89
C ILE A 107 5.86 15.43 4.67
N HIS A 108 4.62 14.97 4.49
CA HIS A 108 4.14 13.68 4.99
C HIS A 108 3.95 12.73 3.81
N LEU A 109 4.51 11.54 3.95
CA LEU A 109 4.30 10.41 3.03
C LEU A 109 3.66 9.25 3.80
N SER A 110 2.62 8.65 3.21
CA SER A 110 1.93 7.50 3.79
C SER A 110 2.21 6.24 2.97
N PHE A 111 2.96 5.31 3.55
CA PHE A 111 3.41 4.05 2.96
C PHE A 111 2.57 2.86 3.44
N ASP A 112 2.65 1.76 2.70
CA ASP A 112 2.00 0.51 3.08
C ASP A 112 2.87 -0.28 4.06
N THR A 113 2.47 -0.36 5.31
CA THR A 113 3.04 -1.33 6.27
C THR A 113 2.15 -2.56 6.37
N ASP A 114 1.68 -3.04 5.21
CA ASP A 114 0.94 -4.28 5.03
C ASP A 114 -0.50 -4.25 5.55
N PHE A 115 -1.27 -3.26 5.09
CA PHE A 115 -2.68 -3.10 5.48
C PHE A 115 -3.58 -4.28 5.11
N ASP A 116 -3.18 -5.09 4.13
CA ASP A 116 -3.95 -6.24 3.64
C ASP A 116 -3.77 -7.50 4.50
N HIS A 117 -2.78 -7.50 5.40
CA HIS A 117 -2.49 -8.65 6.24
C HIS A 117 -2.65 -8.31 7.72
N PRO A 118 -3.37 -9.14 8.50
CA PRO A 118 -3.42 -8.95 9.94
C PRO A 118 -2.03 -9.15 10.54
N MET A 119 -1.65 -8.28 11.48
CA MET A 119 -0.47 -8.52 12.28
C MET A 119 -0.77 -9.66 13.27
N GLU A 120 -0.36 -10.87 12.91
CA GLU A 120 -0.47 -12.09 13.72
C GLU A 120 0.16 -11.94 15.12
N SER A 121 -0.35 -12.72 16.08
CA SER A 121 0.02 -12.67 17.50
C SER A 121 1.04 -13.75 17.89
N VAL A 122 1.44 -13.83 19.16
CA VAL A 122 2.39 -14.86 19.65
C VAL A 122 1.97 -16.32 19.39
N LEU A 123 0.68 -16.57 19.15
CA LEU A 123 0.16 -17.90 18.81
C LEU A 123 0.44 -18.29 17.36
N MET A 124 0.76 -17.32 16.50
CA MET A 124 1.05 -17.53 15.09
C MET A 124 2.15 -16.59 14.62
N GLY A 125 3.33 -17.14 14.35
CA GLY A 125 4.49 -16.35 13.95
C GLY A 125 4.33 -15.68 12.58
N HIS A 126 5.22 -14.72 12.32
CA HIS A 126 5.34 -14.04 11.03
C HIS A 126 6.48 -14.65 10.22
N PRO A 127 6.26 -15.04 8.95
CA PRO A 127 7.35 -15.48 8.09
C PRO A 127 8.24 -14.32 7.64
N GLU A 128 7.72 -13.09 7.65
CA GLU A 128 8.46 -11.90 7.25
C GLU A 128 9.14 -11.19 8.42
N ARG A 129 10.39 -10.76 8.20
CA ARG A 129 11.13 -9.90 9.14
C ARG A 129 10.73 -8.43 8.99
N ASP A 130 10.47 -8.01 7.76
CA ASP A 130 10.13 -6.64 7.37
C ASP A 130 8.79 -6.67 6.61
N MET A 131 7.99 -5.60 6.71
CA MET A 131 6.70 -5.52 6.02
C MET A 131 6.89 -5.50 4.49
N PRO A 132 6.34 -6.47 3.73
CA PRO A 132 6.67 -6.66 2.31
C PRO A 132 6.34 -5.49 1.38
N PHE A 133 5.35 -4.68 1.74
CA PHE A 133 4.86 -3.57 0.92
C PHE A 133 5.49 -2.22 1.28
N CYS A 134 6.25 -2.15 2.38
CA CYS A 134 6.79 -0.89 2.85
C CYS A 134 7.97 -0.47 1.98
N VAL A 135 7.80 0.64 1.25
CA VAL A 135 8.91 1.29 0.55
C VAL A 135 9.90 1.75 1.60
N ARG A 136 11.12 1.21 1.52
CA ARG A 136 12.21 1.48 2.47
C ARG A 136 13.11 2.62 2.01
N GLU A 137 13.35 2.69 0.70
CA GLU A 137 14.27 3.64 0.08
C GLU A 137 13.49 4.61 -0.80
N PHE A 138 13.69 5.91 -0.58
CA PHE A 138 13.13 6.95 -1.43
C PHE A 138 13.92 8.26 -1.33
N GLU A 139 13.77 9.06 -2.37
CA GLU A 139 14.44 10.35 -2.50
C GLU A 139 13.44 11.43 -2.89
N ILE A 140 13.64 12.64 -2.38
CA ILE A 140 12.83 13.82 -2.71
C ILE A 140 13.75 14.90 -3.27
N PHE A 141 13.39 15.44 -4.44
CA PHE A 141 14.11 16.50 -5.13
C PHE A 141 13.20 17.71 -5.38
N ASP A 142 13.81 18.87 -5.57
CA ASP A 142 13.16 20.09 -6.07
C ASP A 142 13.11 20.14 -7.61
N GLU A 143 12.61 21.26 -8.15
CA GLU A 143 12.49 21.50 -9.59
C GLU A 143 13.83 21.56 -10.33
N ASN A 144 14.91 21.86 -9.62
CA ASN A 144 16.27 21.98 -10.16
C ASN A 144 17.06 20.67 -10.05
N GLY A 145 16.44 19.61 -9.51
CA GLY A 145 17.10 18.33 -9.27
C GLY A 145 18.00 18.33 -8.04
N LYS A 146 17.86 19.32 -7.14
CA LYS A 146 18.56 19.31 -5.85
C LYS A 146 17.92 18.29 -4.93
N LEU A 147 18.72 17.40 -4.35
CA LEU A 147 18.28 16.46 -3.32
C LEU A 147 17.87 17.22 -2.05
N LEU A 148 16.62 17.04 -1.63
CA LEU A 148 16.05 17.65 -0.42
C LEU A 148 16.05 16.67 0.75
N HIS A 149 15.76 15.40 0.48
CA HIS A 149 15.73 14.34 1.48
C HIS A 149 16.01 12.98 0.84
N GLN A 150 16.73 12.12 1.56
CA GLN A 150 16.94 10.73 1.21
C GLN A 150 16.66 9.89 2.44
N GLU A 151 15.92 8.81 2.24
CA GLU A 151 15.64 7.80 3.24
C GLU A 151 16.08 6.45 2.68
N ASN A 152 16.78 5.66 3.50
CA ASN A 152 17.28 4.36 3.09
C ASN A 152 16.61 3.20 3.86
N GLU A 153 16.01 3.49 5.02
CA GLU A 153 15.49 2.48 5.93
C GLU A 153 14.14 2.91 6.54
N ASN A 154 13.15 3.16 5.69
CA ASN A 154 11.80 3.40 6.17
C ASN A 154 11.09 2.11 6.56
N TYR A 155 10.64 2.06 7.82
CA TYR A 155 9.79 1.00 8.38
C TYR A 155 8.46 1.55 8.91
N GLN A 156 8.10 2.78 8.53
CA GLN A 156 6.95 3.50 9.07
C GLN A 156 5.90 3.75 8.00
N THR A 157 4.63 3.56 8.38
CA THR A 157 3.48 3.95 7.56
C THR A 157 3.50 5.46 7.33
N ASN A 158 3.69 6.26 8.38
CA ASN A 158 3.62 7.71 8.29
C ASN A 158 5.01 8.32 8.44
N LYS A 159 5.61 8.71 7.33
CA LYS A 159 6.92 9.34 7.31
C LYS A 159 6.79 10.85 7.23
N ARG A 160 7.18 11.53 8.30
CA ARG A 160 7.25 12.99 8.38
C ARG A 160 8.68 13.45 8.11
N ILE A 161 8.87 14.18 7.02
CA ILE A 161 10.11 14.88 6.69
C ILE A 161 9.94 16.34 7.08
N GLN A 162 10.75 16.82 8.03
CA GLN A 162 10.74 18.22 8.47
C GLN A 162 12.06 18.89 8.14
N PHE A 163 12.00 19.99 7.37
CA PHE A 163 13.20 20.75 7.00
C PHE A 163 13.61 21.74 8.08
N SER A 164 14.91 21.90 8.32
CA SER A 164 15.44 22.91 9.26
C SER A 164 15.07 24.34 8.85
N THR A 165 15.04 24.61 7.54
CA THR A 165 14.55 25.85 6.92
C THR A 165 13.51 25.49 5.86
N PRO A 166 12.36 26.20 5.80
CA PRO A 166 11.39 25.97 4.72
C PRO A 166 12.04 26.08 3.35
N ILE A 167 11.70 25.16 2.45
CA ILE A 167 12.07 25.25 1.04
C ILE A 167 11.03 26.06 0.28
N THR A 168 11.39 26.65 -0.85
CA THR A 168 10.46 27.29 -1.77
C THR A 168 10.64 26.67 -3.15
N THR A 169 9.60 26.03 -3.66
CA THR A 169 9.63 25.28 -4.92
C THR A 169 8.25 25.22 -5.54
N ASN A 170 8.16 25.18 -6.87
CA ASN A 170 6.90 24.89 -7.58
C ASN A 170 6.78 23.41 -7.99
N ARG A 171 7.77 22.56 -7.68
CA ARG A 171 7.75 21.14 -8.03
C ARG A 171 8.53 20.28 -7.03
N LEU A 172 7.89 19.22 -6.56
CA LEU A 172 8.57 18.14 -5.85
C LEU A 172 8.60 16.88 -6.71
N ILE A 173 9.75 16.23 -6.75
CA ILE A 173 9.97 14.96 -7.43
C ILE A 173 10.26 13.92 -6.36
N ILE A 174 9.42 12.91 -6.24
CA ILE A 174 9.59 11.82 -5.27
C ILE A 174 9.91 10.56 -6.05
N LYS A 175 11.10 10.01 -5.83
CA LYS A 175 11.52 8.73 -6.41
C LYS A 175 11.42 7.66 -5.34
N LEU A 176 10.68 6.60 -5.62
CA LEU A 176 10.55 5.46 -4.72
C LEU A 176 11.32 4.27 -5.28
N MET A 177 11.87 3.45 -4.40
CA MET A 177 12.37 2.12 -4.77
C MET A 177 11.29 1.06 -4.50
N HIS A 178 11.26 0.02 -5.32
CA HIS A 178 10.44 -1.15 -5.03
C HIS A 178 10.87 -1.81 -3.71
N PRO A 179 9.93 -2.18 -2.81
CA PRO A 179 10.26 -2.93 -1.61
C PRO A 179 10.99 -4.25 -1.90
N SER A 180 10.64 -4.92 -3.02
CA SER A 180 11.33 -6.10 -3.51
C SER A 180 11.06 -6.33 -5.01
N LYS A 181 11.70 -7.35 -5.62
CA LYS A 181 11.42 -7.74 -7.02
C LYS A 181 9.98 -8.20 -7.25
N ALA A 182 9.29 -8.66 -6.20
CA ALA A 182 7.94 -9.19 -6.28
C ALA A 182 6.87 -8.19 -5.84
N VAL A 183 7.26 -7.01 -5.37
CA VAL A 183 6.36 -6.00 -4.83
C VAL A 183 6.69 -4.63 -5.42
N PRO A 184 5.76 -3.97 -6.14
CA PRO A 184 6.01 -2.69 -6.76
C PRO A 184 5.98 -1.58 -5.70
N ALA A 185 6.46 -0.40 -6.05
CA ALA A 185 6.42 0.74 -5.14
C ALA A 185 4.96 1.22 -5.06
N SER A 186 4.54 1.59 -3.85
CA SER A 186 3.21 2.13 -3.63
C SER A 186 3.23 3.24 -2.59
N LEU A 187 2.23 4.11 -2.68
CA LEU A 187 2.05 5.21 -1.76
C LEU A 187 0.56 5.52 -1.62
N PHE A 188 0.14 5.84 -0.41
CA PHE A 188 -1.25 6.12 -0.05
C PHE A 188 -1.56 7.61 0.04
N GLY A 189 -0.55 8.44 0.29
CA GLY A 189 -0.77 9.88 0.49
C GLY A 189 0.51 10.69 0.42
N VAL A 190 0.38 11.92 -0.07
CA VAL A 190 1.40 12.97 -0.02
C VAL A 190 0.76 14.26 0.48
N ARG A 191 1.32 14.85 1.54
CA ARG A 191 0.88 16.14 2.05
C ARG A 191 2.07 17.05 2.30
N CYS A 192 1.95 18.32 1.90
CA CYS A 192 2.97 19.33 2.08
C CYS A 192 2.40 20.47 2.93
N TYR A 193 3.14 20.92 3.94
CA TYR A 193 2.72 21.95 4.88
C TYR A 193 3.77 23.04 5.01
N GLU A 194 3.32 24.28 5.23
CA GLU A 194 4.19 25.42 5.49
C GLU A 194 4.76 25.44 6.93
N ASN A 195 4.14 24.72 7.88
CA ASN A 195 4.48 24.74 9.31
C ASN A 195 4.88 23.35 9.86
#